data_AF-A0A2E9BGT8-F1
#
_entry.id   AF-A0A2E9BGT8-F1
#
_cell.length_a   1.000
_cell.length_b   1.000
_cell.length_c   1.000
_cell.angle_alpha   90.00
_cell.angle_beta   90.00
_cell.angle_gamma   90.00
#
_symmetry.space_group_name_H-M   'P 1'
#
loop_
_entity.id
_entity.type
_entity.pdbx_description
1 polymer ?
#
loop_
_entity_poly.entity_id
_entity_poly.type
_entity_poly.pdbx_seq_one_letter_code
_entity_poly.pdbx_strand_id
1 'polypeptide(L)'
;MKPPSSQQDGKTHRSPRESIETSVEPTRHSTATVILRRRQVEARTSLSRSAIYDRLDANSPRYDPTFPKQVKLGSSSVGWLESEIENWLAARTRASRQ
;
A
#
# COMPACT_ATOMS: atom_id res chain seq x y z
N MET A 1 17.36 -45.50 -52.42
CA MET A 1 18.56 -44.62 -52.37
C MET A 1 18.28 -43.46 -51.41
N LYS A 2 19.28 -43.03 -50.64
CA LYS A 2 19.41 -41.71 -49.95
C LYS A 2 20.61 -40.99 -50.62
N PRO A 3 20.81 -39.65 -50.58
CA PRO A 3 20.57 -38.69 -49.47
C PRO A 3 20.02 -37.33 -50.01
N PRO A 4 20.47 -36.11 -49.61
CA PRO A 4 20.66 -35.47 -48.28
C PRO A 4 19.69 -34.26 -48.04
N SER A 5 19.28 -33.94 -46.81
CA SER A 5 19.84 -32.93 -45.87
C SER A 5 19.63 -31.43 -46.21
N SER A 6 18.89 -30.77 -45.31
CA SER A 6 19.03 -29.38 -44.85
C SER A 6 19.05 -28.19 -45.82
N GLN A 7 17.96 -27.41 -45.78
CA GLN A 7 18.06 -26.02 -45.33
C GLN A 7 16.80 -25.59 -44.56
N GLN A 8 16.97 -24.79 -43.50
CA GLN A 8 15.88 -24.23 -42.71
C GLN A 8 15.77 -22.73 -43.04
N ASP A 9 14.65 -22.33 -43.63
CA ASP A 9 14.31 -20.92 -43.79
C ASP A 9 13.59 -20.43 -42.53
N GLY A 10 14.12 -19.37 -41.91
CA GLY A 10 13.56 -18.77 -40.70
C GLY A 10 12.54 -17.65 -40.97
N LYS A 11 12.11 -16.99 -39.88
CA LYS A 11 11.14 -15.85 -39.80
C LYS A 11 9.67 -16.28 -39.91
N THR A 12 8.66 -15.69 -39.26
CA THR A 12 8.50 -14.66 -38.20
C THR A 12 6.98 -14.60 -37.87
N HIS A 13 6.44 -14.35 -36.68
CA HIS A 13 6.94 -14.00 -35.33
C HIS A 13 6.60 -15.09 -34.29
N ARG A 14 7.20 -14.99 -33.09
CA ARG A 14 6.59 -15.43 -31.81
C ARG A 14 6.17 -14.16 -31.04
N SER A 15 4.87 -13.83 -31.02
CA SER A 15 4.28 -13.06 -29.92
C SER A 15 3.93 -14.05 -28.82
N PRO A 16 4.27 -13.79 -27.54
CA PRO A 16 3.49 -12.83 -26.75
C PRO A 16 4.26 -12.05 -25.65
N ARG A 17 3.62 -10.99 -25.13
CA ARG A 17 3.88 -10.35 -23.82
C ARG A 17 5.33 -9.94 -23.50
N GLU A 18 5.69 -8.69 -23.82
CA GLU A 18 6.74 -8.00 -23.04
C GLU A 18 6.46 -6.49 -22.85
N SER A 19 5.19 -6.14 -22.62
CA SER A 19 4.83 -4.89 -21.95
C SER A 19 4.72 -5.13 -20.45
N ILE A 20 5.84 -5.55 -19.83
CA ILE A 20 6.04 -5.43 -18.39
C ILE A 20 6.89 -4.19 -18.11
N GLU A 21 6.35 -3.03 -18.47
CA GLU A 21 6.77 -1.75 -17.89
C GLU A 21 6.30 -1.72 -16.43
N THR A 22 6.87 -2.63 -15.64
CA THR A 22 6.76 -2.61 -14.19
C THR A 22 7.60 -1.43 -13.76
N SER A 23 6.96 -0.26 -13.69
CA SER A 23 7.54 0.92 -13.06
C SER A 23 7.69 0.64 -11.57
N VAL A 24 8.74 -0.11 -11.24
CA VAL A 24 9.29 -0.21 -9.90
C VAL A 24 10.05 1.09 -9.63
N GLU A 25 9.30 2.18 -9.46
CA GLU A 25 9.85 3.40 -8.89
C GLU A 25 10.56 3.02 -7.58
N PRO A 26 11.81 3.47 -7.38
CA PRO A 26 12.56 3.14 -6.18
C PRO A 26 11.95 3.89 -5.01
N THR A 27 10.99 3.26 -4.34
CA THR A 27 10.34 3.74 -3.12
C THR A 27 11.33 3.75 -1.97
N ARG A 28 12.24 4.73 -2.01
CA ARG A 28 13.23 5.07 -0.99
C ARG A 28 12.53 5.66 0.25
N HIS A 29 11.71 4.85 0.90
CA HIS A 29 11.17 5.16 2.23
C HIS A 29 12.24 4.87 3.30
N SER A 30 13.41 5.50 3.16
CA SER A 30 14.44 5.57 4.21
C SER A 30 14.23 6.80 5.08
N THR A 31 13.04 6.90 5.64
CA THR A 31 12.77 7.64 6.87
C THR A 31 12.42 6.57 7.91
N ALA A 32 13.07 6.61 9.08
CA ALA A 32 13.01 5.51 10.05
C ALA A 32 11.55 5.13 10.37
N THR A 33 11.25 3.83 10.45
CA THR A 33 9.89 3.31 10.68
C THR A 33 9.38 3.68 12.07
N VAL A 34 8.78 4.87 12.20
CA VAL A 34 8.17 5.34 13.45
C VAL A 34 6.81 4.68 13.65
N ILE A 35 6.62 4.06 14.82
CA ILE A 35 5.33 3.53 15.25
C ILE A 35 4.72 4.47 16.28
N LEU A 36 3.58 5.07 15.92
CA LEU A 36 2.77 5.89 16.80
C LEU A 36 1.88 5.03 17.70
N ARG A 37 1.91 5.29 19.01
CA ARG A 37 0.91 4.76 19.95
C ARG A 37 -0.40 5.52 19.82
N ARG A 38 -1.50 4.92 20.29
CA ARG A 38 -2.86 5.49 20.24
C ARG A 38 -2.94 6.98 20.59
N ARG A 39 -2.27 7.41 21.67
CA ARG A 39 -2.22 8.82 22.12
C ARG A 39 -1.56 9.76 21.12
N GLN A 40 -0.53 9.30 20.41
CA GLN A 40 0.11 10.08 19.34
C GLN A 40 -0.77 10.12 18.10
N VAL A 41 -1.50 9.04 17.78
CA VAL A 41 -2.51 9.03 16.70
C VAL A 41 -3.66 9.98 17.00
N GLU A 42 -4.19 10.00 18.23
CA GLU A 42 -5.18 10.99 18.70
C GLU A 42 -4.67 12.43 18.46
N ALA A 43 -3.41 12.72 18.85
CA ALA A 43 -2.81 14.04 18.66
C ALA A 43 -2.57 14.41 17.19
N ARG A 44 -2.07 13.48 16.36
CA ARG A 44 -1.79 13.71 14.92
C ARG A 44 -3.07 13.87 14.09
N THR A 45 -4.13 13.13 14.42
CA THR A 45 -5.38 13.11 13.64
C THR A 45 -6.49 14.01 14.20
N SER A 46 -6.30 14.56 15.41
CA SER A 46 -7.32 15.25 16.21
C SER A 46 -8.61 14.44 16.43
N LEU A 47 -8.51 13.10 16.34
CA LEU A 47 -9.62 12.18 16.60
C LEU A 47 -9.60 11.72 18.05
N SER A 48 -10.80 11.60 18.65
CA SER A 48 -10.94 10.93 19.95
C SER A 48 -10.66 9.43 19.83
N ARG A 49 -10.33 8.79 20.97
CA ARG A 49 -10.20 7.33 21.08
C ARG A 49 -11.32 6.58 20.35
N SER A 50 -12.58 6.92 20.65
CA SER A 50 -13.74 6.23 20.08
C SER A 50 -13.81 6.44 18.57
N ALA A 51 -13.56 7.67 18.09
CA ALA A 51 -13.56 7.97 16.66
C ALA A 51 -12.44 7.28 15.85
N ILE A 52 -11.37 6.80 16.51
CA ILE A 52 -10.35 5.93 15.89
C ILE A 52 -10.87 4.49 15.78
N TYR A 53 -11.46 3.94 16.85
CA TYR A 53 -12.02 2.59 16.82
C TYR A 53 -13.27 2.48 15.92
N ASP A 54 -14.12 3.51 15.89
CA ASP A 54 -15.24 3.64 14.96
C ASP A 54 -14.79 3.51 13.49
N ARG A 55 -13.59 3.99 13.13
CA ARG A 55 -13.06 3.87 11.77
C ARG A 55 -12.53 2.49 11.43
N LEU A 56 -12.14 1.72 12.44
CA LEU A 56 -11.59 0.37 12.31
C LEU A 56 -12.69 -0.72 12.33
N ASP A 57 -13.84 -0.43 12.94
CA ASP A 57 -14.98 -1.37 13.01
C ASP A 57 -15.88 -1.25 11.78
N ALA A 58 -15.93 -2.31 10.98
CA ALA A 58 -16.76 -2.42 9.78
C ALA A 58 -18.28 -2.30 10.05
N ASN A 59 -18.71 -2.47 11.30
CA ASN A 59 -20.12 -2.32 11.71
C ASN A 59 -20.48 -0.88 12.10
N SER A 60 -19.49 0.01 12.22
CA SER A 60 -19.72 1.41 12.60
C SER A 60 -20.16 2.25 11.39
N PRO A 61 -21.11 3.19 11.55
CA PRO A 61 -21.48 4.13 10.49
C PRO A 61 -20.35 5.10 10.09
N ARG A 62 -19.20 5.06 10.79
CA ARG A 62 -17.99 5.84 10.48
C ARG A 62 -16.80 4.97 10.06
N TYR A 63 -17.04 3.71 9.70
CA TYR A 63 -16.02 2.83 9.16
C TYR A 63 -15.31 3.50 7.98
N ASP A 64 -13.98 3.49 8.00
CA ASP A 64 -13.15 4.04 6.94
C ASP A 64 -12.12 2.98 6.52
N PRO A 65 -12.35 2.25 5.41
CA PRO A 65 -11.43 1.21 4.95
C PRO A 65 -10.06 1.76 4.51
N THR A 66 -9.92 3.08 4.36
CA THR A 66 -8.65 3.76 4.06
C THR A 66 -7.87 4.13 5.33
N PHE A 67 -8.50 4.03 6.52
CA PHE A 67 -7.85 4.35 7.78
C PHE A 67 -6.72 3.34 8.11
N PRO A 68 -5.53 3.81 8.55
CA PRO A 68 -4.39 2.94 8.81
C PRO A 68 -4.66 1.82 9.82
N LYS A 69 -4.13 0.64 9.51
CA LYS A 69 -4.35 -0.57 10.31
C LYS A 69 -3.40 -0.60 11.50
N GLN A 70 -3.91 -1.11 12.63
CA GLN A 70 -3.12 -1.26 13.84
C GLN A 70 -2.09 -2.39 13.71
N VAL A 71 -0.81 -2.05 13.85
CA VAL A 71 0.33 -2.97 13.95
C VAL A 71 0.42 -3.49 15.39
N LYS A 72 0.46 -4.81 15.56
CA LYS A 72 0.70 -5.45 16.85
C LYS A 72 2.21 -5.45 17.15
N LEU A 73 2.61 -4.81 18.23
CA LEU A 73 4.00 -4.77 18.73
C LEU A 73 4.25 -5.78 19.86
N GLY A 74 3.20 -6.33 20.46
CA GLY A 74 3.25 -7.32 21.54
C GLY A 74 1.85 -7.68 22.03
N SER A 75 1.76 -8.50 23.08
CA SER A 75 0.51 -9.14 23.54
C SER A 75 -0.67 -8.18 23.78
N SER A 76 -0.39 -7.00 24.33
CA SER A 76 -1.37 -5.92 24.58
C SER A 76 -0.98 -4.59 23.90
N SER A 77 0.13 -4.57 23.18
CA SER A 77 0.70 -3.36 22.59
C SER A 77 0.39 -3.25 21.11
N VAL A 78 -0.40 -2.25 20.74
CA VAL A 78 -0.61 -1.84 19.35
C VAL A 78 -0.04 -0.44 19.08
N GLY A 79 0.22 -0.17 17.82
CA GLY A 79 0.54 1.15 17.27
C GLY A 79 0.18 1.23 15.78
N TRP A 80 0.51 2.35 15.15
CA TRP A 80 0.26 2.64 13.73
C TRP A 80 1.54 3.16 13.10
N LEU A 81 1.75 2.90 11.81
CA LEU A 81 2.85 3.51 11.07
C LEU A 81 2.59 5.01 10.90
N GLU A 82 3.56 5.84 11.25
CA GLU A 82 3.45 7.30 11.10
C GLU A 82 3.20 7.70 9.64
N SER A 83 3.91 7.07 8.70
CA SER A 83 3.76 7.29 7.27
C SER A 83 2.36 6.96 6.73
N GLU A 84 1.71 5.91 7.24
CA GLU A 84 0.33 5.58 6.86
C GLU A 84 -0.66 6.64 7.38
N ILE A 85 -0.48 7.13 8.61
CA ILE A 85 -1.30 8.19 9.22
C ILE A 85 -1.13 9.50 8.44
N GLU A 86 0.09 9.89 8.09
CA GLU A 86 0.36 11.09 7.30
C GLU A 86 -0.21 10.98 5.87
N ASN A 87 -0.07 9.81 5.23
CA ASN A 87 -0.65 9.56 3.90
C ASN A 87 -2.20 9.61 3.92
N TRP A 88 -2.85 9.03 4.92
CA TRP A 88 -4.31 9.11 5.10
C TRP A 88 -4.78 10.55 5.33
N LEU A 89 -4.06 11.31 6.18
CA LEU A 89 -4.35 12.74 6.40
C LEU A 89 -4.20 13.54 5.09
N ALA A 90 -3.12 13.34 4.33
CA ALA A 90 -2.89 14.02 3.05
C ALA A 90 -3.98 13.70 2.01
N ALA A 91 -4.37 12.43 1.88
CA ALA A 91 -5.46 12.00 0.99
C ALA A 91 -6.79 12.67 1.38
N ARG A 92 -7.10 12.70 2.68
CA ARG A 92 -8.33 13.27 3.22
C ARG A 92 -8.37 14.80 3.14
N THR A 93 -7.24 15.48 3.30
CA THR A 93 -7.11 16.93 3.05
C THR A 93 -7.33 17.26 1.58
N ARG A 94 -6.80 16.46 0.65
CA ARG A 94 -7.03 16.65 -0.79
C ARG A 94 -8.50 16.48 -1.16
N ALA A 95 -9.16 15.43 -0.63
CA ALA A 95 -10.58 15.17 -0.89
C ALA A 95 -11.55 16.21 -0.27
N SER A 96 -11.15 16.88 0.83
CA SER A 96 -12.02 17.84 1.54
C SER A 96 -11.84 19.30 1.09
N ARG A 97 -10.87 19.59 0.21
CA ARG A 97 -10.47 20.96 -0.18
C ARG A 97 -10.39 21.14 -1.71
N GLN A 98 -11.05 20.26 -2.46
CA GLN A 98 -11.42 20.46 -3.87
C GLN A 98 -12.89 20.86 -3.94
#